data_AF-A0A3D2CN65-F1
#
_entry.id   AF-A0A3D2CN65-F1
#
_cell.length_a   1.000
_cell.length_b   1.000
_cell.length_c   1.000
_cell.angle_alpha   90.00
_cell.angle_beta   90.00
_cell.angle_gamma   90.00
#
_symmetry.space_group_name_H-M   'P 1'
#
loop_
_entity.id
_entity.type
_entity.pdbx_description
1 polymer ?
#
loop_
_entity_poly.entity_id
_entity_poly.type
_entity_poly.pdbx_seq_one_letter_code
_entity_poly.pdbx_strand_id
1 'polypeptide(L)' 'MLKLTAKQSAKVRKLARRECCNCVDGNCLLLDNGEECKCVQLISRYGIYCNYFLKAVLPTEKELYDEILQQNKIR' A
#
# COMPACT_ATOMS: atom_id res chain seq x y z
N MET A 1 3.57 -5.04 11.31
CA MET A 1 3.42 -3.90 10.39
C MET A 1 4.73 -3.73 9.62
N LEU A 2 4.70 -3.72 8.29
CA LEU A 2 5.92 -3.52 7.48
C LEU A 2 6.30 -2.04 7.47
N LYS A 3 7.52 -1.71 7.89
CA LYS A 3 8.09 -0.36 7.84
C LYS A 3 8.62 -0.06 6.45
N LEU A 4 8.46 1.19 6.02
CA LEU A 4 8.89 1.66 4.71
C LEU A 4 9.94 2.76 4.85
N THR A 5 10.92 2.76 3.95
CA THR A 5 11.74 3.94 3.67
C THR A 5 10.94 4.95 2.84
N ALA A 6 11.45 6.19 2.72
CA ALA A 6 10.83 7.20 1.87
C ALA A 6 10.72 6.74 0.40
N LYS A 7 11.75 6.06 -0.12
CA LYS A 7 11.77 5.51 -1.48
C LYS A 7 10.72 4.42 -1.67
N GLN A 8 10.62 3.48 -0.72
CA GLN A 8 9.60 2.43 -0.76
C GLN A 8 8.19 3.01 -0.62
N SER A 9 7.98 4.02 0.23
CA SER A 9 6.70 4.71 0.37
C SER A 9 6.22 5.32 -0.95
N ALA A 10 7.12 5.95 -1.71
CA ALA A 10 6.78 6.48 -3.05
C ALA A 10 6.38 5.36 -4.03
N LYS A 11 7.14 4.25 -4.06
CA LYS A 11 6.82 3.08 -4.91
C LYS A 11 5.47 2.46 -4.51
N VAL A 12 5.23 2.26 -3.22
CA VAL A 12 3.98 1.72 -2.66
C VAL A 12 2.77 2.60 -3.02
N ARG A 13 2.90 3.93 -2.93
CA ARG A 13 1.83 4.86 -3.35
C ARG A 13 1.53 4.78 -4.84
N LYS A 14 2.57 4.66 -5.68
CA LYS A 14 2.42 4.47 -7.12
C LYS A 14 1.72 3.15 -7.42
N LEU A 15 2.12 2.07 -6.74
CA LEU A 15 1.52 0.76 -6.87
C LEU A 15 0.05 0.77 -6.44
N ALA A 16 -0.29 1.39 -5.31
CA ALA A 16 -1.67 1.52 -4.84
C ALA A 16 -2.56 2.22 -5.87
N ARG A 17 -2.10 3.30 -6.50
CA ARG A 17 -2.85 3.99 -7.55
C ARG A 17 -3.04 3.17 -8.83
N ARG A 18 -2.07 2.30 -9.15
CA ARG A 18 -2.08 1.54 -10.41
C ARG A 18 -2.81 0.21 -10.29
N GLU A 19 -2.66 -0.48 -9.17
CA GLU A 19 -3.04 -1.90 -9.03
C GLU A 19 -4.10 -2.18 -7.96
N CYS A 20 -4.35 -1.25 -7.02
CA CYS A 20 -5.36 -1.49 -6.00
C CYS A 20 -6.75 -1.16 -6.55
N CYS A 21 -7.57 -2.17 -6.83
CA CYS A 21 -8.95 -1.98 -7.31
C CYS A 21 -9.84 -1.18 -6.34
N ASN A 22 -9.51 -1.16 -5.05
CA ASN A 22 -10.23 -0.35 -4.07
C ASN A 22 -9.77 1.11 -4.09
N CYS A 23 -8.66 1.46 -4.74
CA CYS A 23 -8.11 2.82 -4.78
C CYS A 23 -8.54 3.55 -6.06
N VAL A 24 -9.65 4.29 -6.02
CA VAL A 24 -10.19 5.06 -7.15
C VAL A 24 -10.06 6.55 -6.85
N ASP A 25 -9.42 7.31 -7.75
CA ASP A 25 -9.16 8.75 -7.60
C ASP A 25 -8.53 9.14 -6.25
N GLY A 26 -7.73 8.24 -5.69
CA GLY A 26 -7.06 8.40 -4.40
C GLY A 26 -7.94 8.12 -3.17
N ASN A 27 -9.20 7.76 -3.37
CA ASN A 27 -10.15 7.33 -2.35
C ASN A 27 -10.25 5.80 -2.30
N CYS A 28 -10.74 5.26 -1.19
CA CYS A 28 -10.87 3.83 -0.94
C CYS A 28 -12.34 3.41 -0.94
N LEU A 29 -12.77 2.72 -2.00
CA LEU A 29 -14.15 2.24 -2.14
C LEU A 29 -14.60 1.34 -0.98
N LEU A 30 -13.69 0.53 -0.44
CA LEU A 30 -14.01 -0.37 0.68
C LEU A 30 -14.25 0.36 2.01
N LEU A 31 -13.72 1.57 2.15
CA LEU A 31 -13.88 2.39 3.36
C LEU A 31 -14.91 3.50 3.18
N ASP A 32 -15.31 3.77 1.93
CA ASP A 32 -16.40 4.67 1.60
C ASP A 32 -17.71 4.10 2.15
N ASN A 33 -18.29 4.78 3.14
CA ASN A 33 -19.54 4.43 3.80
C ASN A 33 -20.66 5.45 3.49
N GLY A 34 -20.60 6.06 2.29
CA GLY A 34 -21.46 7.17 1.89
C GLY A 34 -20.73 8.52 1.91
N GLU A 35 -19.48 8.54 2.37
CA GLU A 35 -18.57 9.68 2.30
C GLU A 35 -17.20 9.22 1.79
N GLU A 36 -16.60 9.99 0.87
CA GLU A 36 -15.30 9.66 0.29
C GLU A 36 -14.22 9.49 1.37
N CYS A 37 -13.67 8.30 1.48
CA CYS A 37 -12.57 8.01 2.39
C CYS A 37 -11.24 7.96 1.63
N LYS A 38 -10.21 8.72 2.04
CA LYS A 38 -8.88 8.64 1.42
C LYS A 38 -8.27 7.25 1.59
N CYS A 39 -7.59 6.76 0.55
CA CYS A 39 -6.90 5.48 0.64
C CYS A 39 -5.82 5.52 1.73
N VAL A 40 -5.98 4.66 2.75
CA VAL A 40 -5.08 4.58 3.91
C VAL A 40 -3.64 4.37 3.47
N GLN A 41 -3.39 3.58 2.42
CA GLN A 41 -2.04 3.33 1.95
C GLN A 41 -1.42 4.55 1.23
N LEU A 42 -2.23 5.47 0.69
CA LEU A 42 -1.75 6.71 0.10
C LEU A 42 -1.36 7.76 1.14
N ILE A 43 -2.07 7.83 2.26
CA ILE A 43 -1.75 8.76 3.37
C ILE A 43 -0.65 8.22 4.30
N SER A 44 -0.39 6.91 4.28
CA SER A 44 0.63 6.27 5.11
C SER A 44 2.06 6.49 4.60
N ARG A 45 2.89 7.19 5.39
CA ARG A 45 4.29 7.50 5.02
C ARG A 45 5.29 6.42 5.44
N TYR A 46 5.14 5.85 6.62
CA TYR A 46 6.19 5.05 7.26
C TYR A 46 5.94 3.55 7.28
N GLY A 47 4.80 3.09 6.76
CA GLY A 47 4.43 1.69 6.83
C GLY A 47 3.29 1.29 5.92
N ILE A 48 3.03 -0.01 5.91
CA ILE A 48 1.86 -0.61 5.28
C ILE A 48 0.81 -0.90 6.34
N TYR A 49 -0.32 -0.21 6.23
CA TYR A 49 -1.43 -0.26 7.19
C TYR A 49 -2.68 -0.90 6.59
N CYS A 50 -2.80 -0.93 5.26
CA CYS A 50 -3.92 -1.58 4.60
C CYS A 50 -3.65 -3.08 4.45
N ASN A 51 -4.42 -3.92 5.15
CA ASN A 51 -4.31 -5.38 5.08
C ASN A 51 -4.61 -5.94 3.69
N TYR A 52 -5.57 -5.35 2.97
CA TYR A 52 -5.87 -5.71 1.60
C TYR A 52 -4.66 -5.45 0.70
N PHE A 53 -4.08 -4.25 0.79
CA PHE A 53 -2.88 -3.90 0.04
C PHE A 53 -1.74 -4.86 0.34
N LEU A 54 -1.47 -5.15 1.62
CA LEU A 54 -0.39 -6.05 2.03
C LEU A 54 -0.52 -7.46 1.43
N LYS A 55 -1.74 -8.02 1.41
CA LYS A 55 -1.97 -9.43 1.05
C LYS A 55 -2.28 -9.64 -0.43
N ALA A 56 -2.95 -8.68 -1.07
CA ALA A 56 -3.47 -8.84 -2.43
C ALA A 56 -2.73 -7.98 -3.47
N VAL A 57 -2.26 -6.78 -3.09
CA VAL A 57 -1.69 -5.82 -4.05
C VAL A 57 -0.18 -5.82 -4.01
N LEU A 58 0.44 -5.70 -2.83
CA LEU A 58 1.89 -5.65 -2.71
C LEU A 58 2.60 -6.87 -3.34
N PRO A 59 2.11 -8.12 -3.18
CA PRO A 59 2.77 -9.27 -3.78
C PRO A 59 2.77 -9.29 -5.31
N THR A 60 1.94 -8.47 -5.98
CA THR A 60 1.95 -8.38 -7.46
C THR A 60 3.18 -7.64 -7.98
N GLU A 61 3.81 -6.82 -7.14
CA GLU A 61 5.09 -6.14 -7.43
C GLU A 61 6.22 -6.84 -6.68
N LYS A 62 6.63 -8.00 -7.20
CA LYS A 62 7.51 -8.96 -6.52
C LYS A 62 8.82 -8.34 -6.01
N GLU A 63 9.49 -7.53 -6.82
CA GLU A 63 10.75 -6.89 -6.43
C GLU A 63 10.58 -5.95 -5.24
N LEU A 64 9.53 -5.11 -5.27
CA LEU A 64 9.22 -4.21 -4.15
C LEU A 64 8.83 -4.98 -2.90
N TYR A 65 8.07 -6.06 -3.06
CA TYR A 65 7.66 -6.89 -1.94
C TYR A 65 8.86 -7.53 -1.25
N ASP A 66 9.73 -8.18 -2.02
CA ASP A 66 10.96 -8.80 -1.50
C ASP A 66 11.90 -7.75 -0.86
N GLU A 67 12.07 -6.58 -1.49
CA GLU A 67 12.86 -5.46 -0.95
C GLU A 67 12.36 -5.03 0.46
N ILE A 68 11.05 -4.91 0.61
CA ILE A 68 10.43 -4.51 1.89
C ILE A 68 10.56 -5.64 2.93
N LEU A 69 10.35 -6.91 2.55
CA LEU A 69 10.46 -8.04 3.47
C LEU A 69 11.88 -8.19 4.02
N GLN A 70 12.89 -8.12 3.14
CA GLN A 70 14.30 -8.22 3.51
C GLN A 70 14.69 -7.09 4.48
N GLN A 71 14.30 -5.85 4.18
CA GLN A 71 14.54 -4.71 5.08
C GLN A 71 13.91 -4.91 6.46
N ASN A 72 12.71 -5.50 6.52
CA ASN A 72 11.99 -5.73 7.77
C ASN A 72 12.43 -7.02 8.49
N LYS A 73 13.44 -7.74 7.99
CA LYS A 73 13.97 -8.99 8.57
C LYS A 73 12.90 -10.08 8.73
N ILE A 74 11.92 -10.11 7.82
CA ILE A 74 10.92 -11.18 7.75
C ILE A 74 11.42 -12.31 6.85
N ARG A 75 12.28 -11.95 5.89
CA ARG A 75 12.97 -12.85 4.99
C ARG A 75 14.46 -12.53 5.00
#